data_AF-X1CU43-F1
#
_entry.id   AF-X1CU43-F1
#
_cell.length_a   1.000
_cell.length_b   1.000
_cell.length_c   1.000
_cell.angle_alpha   90.00
_cell.angle_beta   90.00
_cell.angle_gamma   90.00
#
_symmetry.space_group_name_H-M   'P 1'
#
loop_
_entity.id
_entity.type
_entity.pdbx_description
1 polymer ?
#
loop_
_entity_poly.entity_id
_entity_poly.type
_entity_poly.pdbx_seq_one_letter_code
_entity_poly.pdbx_strand_id
1 'polypeptide(L)'
;AYIVSHDLKAPLRGVGQLAGWIAEDYADVIDEEGRKQIRLLLGRVQRMHGLIDAVLQYSKAGRIGEKVTTVDLTFLMQEVIDELSPPDSIRIVVGNCR
;
A
#
# COMPACT_ATOMS: atom_id res chain seq x y z
N ALA A 1 -1.21 -16.53 -4.47
CA ALA A 1 -0.77 -15.33 -3.73
C ALA A 1 -1.88 -14.75 -2.88
N TYR A 2 -3.07 -14.44 -3.42
CA TYR A 2 -4.14 -13.76 -2.66
C TYR A 2 -4.51 -14.41 -1.30
N ILE A 3 -4.81 -15.72 -1.29
CA ILE A 3 -5.18 -16.44 -0.06
C ILE A 3 -4.03 -16.41 0.96
N VAL A 4 -2.82 -16.75 0.53
CA VAL A 4 -1.62 -16.72 1.40
C VAL A 4 -1.34 -15.32 1.94
N SER A 5 -1.42 -14.27 1.11
CA SER A 5 -1.23 -12.88 1.54
C SER A 5 -2.31 -12.46 2.55
N HIS A 6 -3.57 -12.87 2.33
CA HIS A 6 -4.67 -12.62 3.27
C HIS A 6 -4.40 -13.29 4.62
N ASP A 7 -4.00 -14.56 4.60
CA ASP A 7 -3.73 -15.37 5.79
C ASP A 7 -2.51 -14.88 6.58
N LEU A 8 -1.54 -14.25 5.93
CA LEU A 8 -0.40 -13.61 6.60
C LEU A 8 -0.73 -12.25 7.18
N LYS A 9 -1.62 -11.48 6.56
CA LYS A 9 -2.02 -10.14 7.05
C LYS A 9 -2.80 -10.21 8.37
N ALA A 10 -3.64 -11.22 8.55
CA ALA A 10 -4.46 -11.35 9.75
C ALA A 10 -3.64 -11.50 11.06
N PRO A 11 -2.71 -12.48 11.18
CA PRO A 11 -1.85 -12.60 12.36
C PRO A 11 -0.92 -11.39 12.52
N LEU A 12 -0.45 -10.79 11.42
CA LEU A 12 0.42 -9.61 11.46
C LEU A 12 -0.29 -8.38 12.04
N ARG A 13 -1.57 -8.16 11.67
CA ARG A 13 -2.41 -7.14 12.31
C ARG A 13 -2.59 -7.41 13.80
N GLY A 14 -2.81 -8.67 14.19
CA GLY A 14 -2.92 -9.07 15.59
C GLY A 14 -1.67 -8.73 16.40
N VAL A 15 -0.48 -9.00 15.86
CA VAL A 15 0.79 -8.61 16.49
C VAL A 15 0.90 -7.09 16.64
N GLY A 16 0.52 -6.32 15.62
CA GLY A 16 0.51 -4.86 15.68
C GLY A 16 -0.46 -4.32 16.73
N GLN A 17 -1.66 -4.89 16.83
CA GLN A 17 -2.67 -4.50 17.82
C GLN A 17 -2.19 -4.79 19.25
N LEU A 18 -1.68 -5.99 19.51
CA LEU A 18 -1.13 -6.35 20.82
C LEU A 18 0.04 -5.43 21.22
N ALA A 19 0.94 -5.12 20.28
CA ALA A 19 2.03 -4.18 20.54
C ALA A 19 1.53 -2.76 20.82
N GLY A 20 0.46 -2.31 20.14
CA GLY A 20 -0.21 -1.04 20.40
C GLY A 20 -0.83 -0.99 21.79
N TRP A 21 -1.59 -2.01 22.18
CA TRP A 21 -2.16 -2.11 23.53
C TRP A 21 -1.08 -2.13 24.60
N ILE A 22 0.02 -2.84 24.40
CA ILE A 22 1.14 -2.80 25.35
C ILE A 22 1.72 -1.38 25.46
N ALA A 23 1.86 -0.66 24.35
CA ALA A 23 2.37 0.72 24.37
C ALA A 23 1.42 1.68 25.11
N GLU A 24 0.11 1.47 25.00
CA GLU A 24 -0.94 2.31 25.59
C GLU A 24 -1.17 1.95 27.07
N ASP A 25 -1.45 0.68 27.37
CA ASP A 25 -1.86 0.21 28.70
C ASP A 25 -0.71 0.23 29.73
N TYR A 26 0.54 0.13 29.26
CA TYR A 26 1.73 0.07 30.11
C TYR A 26 2.66 1.27 29.94
N ALA A 27 2.15 2.39 29.38
CA ALA A 27 2.93 3.58 29.09
C ALA A 27 3.73 4.13 30.29
N ASP A 28 3.18 4.00 31.50
CA ASP A 28 3.77 4.53 32.75
C ASP A 28 4.84 3.62 33.39
N VAL A 29 4.87 2.33 33.01
CA VAL A 29 5.80 1.35 33.57
C VAL A 29 6.89 0.92 32.57
N ILE A 30 6.71 1.23 31.28
CA ILE A 30 7.71 0.98 30.25
C ILE A 30 8.69 2.15 30.20
N ASP A 31 9.97 1.82 30.35
CA ASP A 31 11.05 2.79 30.24
C ASP A 31 11.25 3.31 28.80
N GLU A 32 12.21 4.21 28.61
CA GLU A 32 12.45 4.80 27.29
C GLU A 32 12.91 3.75 26.25
N GLU A 33 13.75 2.80 26.67
CA GLU A 33 14.25 1.76 25.79
C GLU A 33 13.13 0.78 25.39
N GLY A 34 12.28 0.37 26.33
CA GLY A 34 11.10 -0.45 26.02
C GLY A 34 10.15 0.24 25.03
N ARG A 35 9.89 1.54 25.20
CA ARG A 35 9.09 2.33 24.26
C ARG A 35 9.74 2.38 22.86
N LYS A 36 11.06 2.48 22.79
CA LYS A 36 11.80 2.42 21.52
C LYS A 36 11.70 1.04 20.86
N GLN A 37 11.81 -0.05 21.63
CA GLN A 37 11.66 -1.40 21.11
C GLN A 37 10.25 -1.64 20.55
N ILE A 38 9.20 -1.15 21.22
CA ILE A 38 7.83 -1.25 20.71
C ILE A 38 7.65 -0.45 19.41
N ARG A 39 8.19 0.78 19.33
CA ARG A 39 8.19 1.55 18.06
C ARG A 39 8.90 0.80 16.93
N LEU A 40 10.03 0.16 17.21
CA LEU A 40 10.74 -0.67 16.23
C LEU A 40 9.90 -1.88 15.79
N LEU A 41 9.23 -2.56 16.72
CA LEU A 41 8.32 -3.67 16.43
C LEU A 41 7.18 -3.23 15.51
N LEU A 42 6.48 -2.14 15.85
CA LEU A 42 5.39 -1.59 15.04
C LEU A 42 5.87 -1.21 13.63
N GLY A 43 7.05 -0.59 13.51
CA GLY A 43 7.65 -0.28 12.22
C GLY A 43 7.98 -1.53 11.39
N ARG A 44 8.43 -2.62 12.01
CA ARG A 44 8.64 -3.91 11.34
C ARG A 44 7.34 -4.55 10.87
N VAL A 45 6.28 -4.48 11.69
CA VAL A 45 4.93 -4.93 11.34
C VAL A 45 4.43 -4.21 10.09
N GLN A 46 4.54 -2.88 10.08
CA GLN A 46 4.12 -2.06 8.94
C GLN A 46 4.94 -2.36 7.67
N ARG A 47 6.26 -2.54 7.81
CA ARG A 47 7.13 -2.93 6.68
C ARG A 47 6.73 -4.30 6.11
N MET A 48 6.44 -5.28 6.96
CA MET A 48 6.00 -6.61 6.51
C MET A 48 4.64 -6.54 5.78
N HIS A 49 3.72 -5.69 6.26
CA HIS A 49 2.47 -5.42 5.55
C HIS A 49 2.72 -4.94 4.11
N GLY A 50 3.58 -3.93 3.94
CA GLY A 50 3.95 -3.40 2.63
C GLY A 50 4.62 -4.43 1.72
N LEU A 51 5.50 -5.29 2.26
CA LEU A 51 6.12 -6.38 1.50
C LEU A 51 5.11 -7.42 1.02
N ILE A 52 4.15 -7.80 1.87
CA ILE A 52 3.09 -8.75 1.48
C ILE A 52 2.24 -8.17 0.35
N ASP A 53 1.93 -6.87 0.40
CA ASP A 53 1.22 -6.17 -0.67
C ASP A 53 2.03 -6.11 -1.97
N ALA A 54 3.31 -5.77 -1.91
CA ALA A 54 4.19 -5.72 -3.07
C ALA A 54 4.32 -7.11 -3.75
N VAL A 55 4.48 -8.18 -2.97
CA VAL A 55 4.53 -9.55 -3.50
C VAL A 55 3.20 -9.96 -4.15
N LEU A 56 2.06 -9.55 -3.57
CA LEU A 56 0.75 -9.80 -4.15
C LEU A 56 0.57 -9.08 -5.49
N GLN A 57 0.95 -7.80 -5.57
CA GLN A 57 0.91 -7.03 -6.81
C GLN A 57 1.82 -7.64 -7.88
N TYR A 58 3.06 -7.97 -7.52
CA TYR A 58 4.00 -8.64 -8.42
C TYR A 58 3.47 -9.97 -8.95
N SER A 59 2.88 -10.80 -8.08
CA SER A 59 2.27 -12.07 -8.50
C SER A 59 1.08 -11.90 -9.45
N LYS A 60 0.39 -10.75 -9.43
CA LYS A 60 -0.70 -10.44 -10.36
C LYS A 60 -0.20 -9.95 -11.71
N ALA A 61 0.89 -9.17 -11.72
CA ALA A 61 1.47 -8.61 -12.95
C ALA A 61 1.89 -9.69 -13.98
N GLY A 62 2.28 -10.88 -13.53
CA GLY A 62 2.60 -12.01 -14.41
C GLY A 62 1.39 -12.80 -14.94
N ARG A 63 0.16 -12.47 -14.53
CA ARG A 63 -1.08 -13.16 -14.90
C ARG A 63 -2.01 -12.27 -15.72
N ILE A 64 -1.45 -11.33 -16.47
CA ILE A 64 -2.22 -10.51 -17.42
C ILE A 64 -2.56 -11.41 -18.61
N GLY A 65 -3.59 -12.23 -18.42
CA GLY A 65 -4.43 -12.77 -19.49
C GLY A 65 -5.54 -11.78 -19.82
N GLU A 66 -5.26 -10.48 -19.73
CA GLU A 66 -6.20 -9.47 -20.20
C GLU A 66 -6.22 -9.54 -21.72
N LYS A 67 -7.43 -9.59 -22.29
CA LYS A 67 -7.58 -9.49 -23.73
C LYS A 67 -6.99 -8.15 -24.16
N VAL A 68 -6.07 -8.18 -25.11
CA VAL A 68 -5.67 -6.97 -25.83
C VAL A 68 -6.95 -6.40 -26.45
N THR A 69 -7.28 -5.17 -26.07
CA THR A 69 -8.45 -4.44 -26.60
C THR A 69 -7.98 -3.12 -27.18
N THR A 70 -8.72 -2.64 -28.17
CA THR A 70 -8.55 -1.28 -28.65
C THR A 70 -9.10 -0.34 -27.59
N VAL A 71 -8.27 0.59 -27.14
CA VAL A 71 -8.64 1.66 -26.20
C VAL A 71 -8.55 3.00 -26.91
N ASP A 72 -9.52 3.88 -26.64
CA ASP A 72 -9.45 5.27 -27.07
C ASP A 72 -8.52 6.02 -26.11
N LEU A 73 -7.31 6.33 -26.60
CA LEU A 73 -6.31 7.05 -25.83
C LEU A 73 -6.78 8.47 -25.45
N THR A 74 -7.65 9.08 -26.26
CA THR A 74 -8.18 10.41 -25.95
C THR A 74 -9.06 10.35 -24.70
N PHE A 75 -9.97 9.37 -24.66
CA PHE A 75 -10.85 9.15 -23.53
C PHE A 75 -10.08 8.78 -22.27
N LEU A 76 -9.13 7.83 -22.38
CA LEU A 76 -8.30 7.38 -21.27
C LEU A 76 -7.45 8.53 -20.70
N MET A 77 -6.88 9.39 -21.56
CA MET A 77 -6.12 10.55 -21.10
C MET A 77 -7.00 11.55 -20.36
N GLN A 78 -8.25 11.74 -20.79
CA GLN A 78 -9.17 12.61 -20.06
C GLN A 78 -9.50 12.06 -18.68
N GLU A 79 -9.81 10.76 -18.56
CA GLU A 79 -10.08 10.12 -17.25
C GLU A 79 -8.89 10.28 -16.29
N VAL A 80 -7.67 10.07 -16.78
CA VAL A 80 -6.45 10.21 -15.96
C VAL A 80 -6.23 11.67 -15.52
N ILE A 81 -6.47 12.64 -16.40
CA ILE A 81 -6.36 14.06 -16.06
C ILE A 81 -7.39 14.44 -14.99
N ASP A 82 -8.62 13.97 -15.12
CA ASP A 82 -9.69 14.24 -14.16
C ASP A 82 -9.38 13.60 -12.79
N GLU A 83 -8.89 12.36 -12.78
CA GLU A 83 -8.47 11.65 -11.56
C GLU A 83 -7.30 12.36 -10.85
N LEU A 84 -6.32 12.83 -11.61
CA LEU A 84 -5.19 13.59 -11.06
C LEU A 84 -5.62 14.94 -10.49
N SER A 85 -6.76 15.48 -10.94
CA SER A 85 -7.31 16.79 -10.51
C SER A 85 -6.21 17.86 -10.37
N PRO A 86 -5.45 18.12 -11.46
CA PRO A 86 -4.30 18.99 -11.41
C PRO A 86 -4.71 20.42 -11.02
N PRO A 87 -3.90 21.13 -10.21
CA PRO A 87 -4.13 22.54 -9.91
C PRO A 87 -4.04 23.39 -11.18
N ASP A 88 -4.72 24.55 -11.20
CA ASP A 88 -4.73 25.49 -12.34
C ASP A 88 -3.33 25.97 -12.76
N SER A 89 -2.33 25.87 -11.87
CA SER A 89 -0.93 26.19 -12.18
C SER A 89 -0.24 25.16 -13.07
N ILE A 90 -0.83 23.97 -13.28
CA ILE A 90 -0.26 22.88 -14.06
C ILE A 90 -0.95 22.82 -15.42
N ARG A 91 -0.16 22.97 -16.49
CA ARG A 91 -0.63 22.78 -17.86
C ARG A 91 -0.31 21.38 -18.34
N ILE A 92 -1.34 20.60 -18.68
CA ILE A 92 -1.19 19.28 -19.30
C ILE A 92 -1.31 19.42 -20.82
N VAL A 93 -0.38 18.81 -21.56
CA VAL A 93 -0.38 18.77 -23.02
C VAL A 93 -0.42 17.30 -23.45
N VAL A 94 -1.51 16.88 -24.08
CA VAL A 94 -1.65 15.53 -24.64
C VAL A 94 -1.12 15.56 -26.07
N GLY A 95 -0.04 14.84 -26.33
CA GLY A 95 0.53 14.70 -27.67
C GLY A 95 -0.19 13.61 -28.46
N ASN A 96 -0.58 13.90 -29.70
CA ASN A 96 -1.12 12.86 -30.58
C ASN A 96 0.00 11.92 -31.03
N CYS A 97 -0.10 10.63 -30.67
CA CYS A 97 0.67 9.58 -31.32
C CYS A 97 0.15 9.40 -32.75
N ARG A 98 1.04 9.59 -33.74
CA ARG A 98 0.83 9.17 -35.13
C ARG A 98 1.20 7.71 -35.30
#